data_AF-A0A7K4MLU5-F1
#
_entry.id   AF-A0A7K4MLU5-F1
#
_cell.length_a   1.000
_cell.length_b   1.000
_cell.length_c   1.000
_cell.angle_alpha   90.00
_cell.angle_beta   90.00
_cell.angle_gamma   90.00
#
_symmetry.space_group_name_H-M   'P 1'
#
loop_
_entity.id
_entity.type
_entity.pdbx_description
1 polymer ?
#
loop_
_entity_poly.entity_id
_entity_poly.type
_entity_poly.pdbx_seq_one_letter_code
_entity_poly.pdbx_strand_id
1 'polypeptide(L)'
;MGLFGRKKKIKDDSNSEWTSFEFVQFLIKYPDTSDDKFVMMYDNLLGEDNLEKDMEYYWKQRVAESFISQEEFKKIRKAFNQRFKKIRKLAQAKNDIDDIVKWALTNTDNDRTTDEQISKEKSNSR
;
A
#
# COMPACT_ATOMS: atom_id res chain seq x y z
N MET A 1 -19.12 16.51 -21.87
CA MET A 1 -18.39 16.85 -20.63
C MET A 1 -19.26 16.48 -19.43
N GLY A 2 -18.70 15.83 -18.40
CA GLY A 2 -19.33 15.71 -17.07
C GLY A 2 -19.73 14.30 -16.59
N LEU A 3 -18.86 13.28 -16.68
CA LEU A 3 -19.13 11.92 -16.18
C LEU A 3 -18.64 11.64 -14.73
N PHE A 4 -18.29 12.68 -13.95
CA PHE A 4 -17.79 12.53 -12.58
C PHE A 4 -18.65 13.31 -11.59
N GLY A 5 -19.96 13.07 -11.60
CA GLY A 5 -20.93 13.68 -10.71
C GLY A 5 -21.40 12.72 -9.62
N ARG A 6 -20.69 12.68 -8.48
CA ARG A 6 -21.15 12.45 -7.10
C ARG A 6 -19.99 11.87 -6.27
N LYS A 7 -19.49 12.66 -5.31
CA LYS A 7 -18.64 12.13 -4.22
C LYS A 7 -19.49 11.20 -3.35
N LYS A 8 -19.53 9.91 -3.70
CA LYS A 8 -20.02 8.86 -2.80
C LYS A 8 -19.10 8.84 -1.59
N LYS A 9 -19.68 8.84 -0.39
CA LYS A 9 -18.94 8.49 0.83
C LYS A 9 -18.39 7.09 0.62
N ILE A 10 -17.09 7.00 0.35
CA ILE A 10 -16.38 5.72 0.24
C ILE A 10 -16.46 5.12 1.64
N LYS A 11 -17.22 4.03 1.83
CA LYS A 11 -17.10 3.22 3.05
C LYS A 11 -15.63 2.85 3.17
N ASP A 12 -15.08 2.93 4.37
CA ASP A 12 -13.65 2.70 4.61
C ASP A 12 -13.33 1.20 4.54
N ASP A 13 -13.60 0.60 3.39
CA ASP A 13 -13.35 -0.81 3.06
C ASP A 13 -11.89 -0.99 2.61
N SER A 14 -11.00 -0.03 2.87
CA SER A 14 -9.57 -0.17 2.55
C SER A 14 -8.87 -1.29 3.34
N ASN A 15 -9.50 -1.76 4.43
CA ASN A 15 -9.06 -2.90 5.22
C ASN A 15 -9.62 -4.25 4.74
N SER A 16 -10.48 -4.28 3.71
CA SER A 16 -10.88 -5.56 3.11
C SER A 16 -9.74 -6.10 2.26
N GLU A 17 -9.69 -7.42 2.09
CA GLU A 17 -8.81 -8.06 1.12
C GLU A 17 -9.27 -7.73 -0.32
N TRP A 18 -8.34 -7.47 -1.24
CA TRP A 18 -8.65 -7.06 -2.62
C TRP A 18 -7.93 -7.93 -3.64
N THR A 19 -8.64 -8.41 -4.66
CA THR A 19 -7.95 -8.93 -5.86
C THR A 19 -7.33 -7.78 -6.67
N SER A 20 -6.27 -8.07 -7.44
CA SER A 20 -5.66 -7.10 -8.36
C SER A 20 -6.69 -6.46 -9.32
N PHE A 21 -7.67 -7.23 -9.77
CA PHE A 21 -8.73 -6.74 -10.65
C PHE A 21 -9.70 -5.79 -9.93
N GLU A 22 -10.18 -6.14 -8.73
CA GLU A 22 -11.06 -5.28 -7.95
C GLU A 22 -10.37 -3.97 -7.54
N PHE A 23 -9.08 -4.06 -7.19
CA PHE A 23 -8.24 -2.90 -6.91
C PHE A 23 -8.23 -1.96 -8.12
N VAL A 24 -7.87 -2.46 -9.31
CA VAL A 24 -7.85 -1.69 -10.55
C VAL A 24 -9.21 -1.04 -10.86
N GLN A 25 -10.30 -1.80 -10.74
CA GLN A 25 -11.66 -1.27 -10.96
C GLN A 25 -12.00 -0.13 -9.99
N PHE A 26 -11.61 -0.27 -8.72
CA PHE A 26 -11.81 0.77 -7.72
C PHE A 26 -11.07 2.05 -8.13
N LEU A 27 -9.82 1.96 -8.56
CA LEU A 27 -9.04 3.13 -8.96
C LEU A 27 -9.65 3.86 -10.15
N ILE A 28 -10.16 3.11 -11.13
CA ILE A 28 -10.80 3.69 -12.32
C ILE A 28 -12.08 4.42 -11.94
N LYS A 29 -12.84 3.86 -10.99
CA LYS A 29 -14.08 4.46 -10.47
C LYS A 29 -13.83 5.67 -9.59
N TYR A 30 -12.73 5.67 -8.84
CA TYR A 30 -12.37 6.72 -7.88
C TYR A 30 -10.92 7.20 -8.11
N PRO A 31 -10.66 7.91 -9.23
CA PRO A 31 -9.31 8.32 -9.61
C PRO A 31 -8.68 9.30 -8.60
N ASP A 32 -9.50 10.08 -7.89
CA ASP A 32 -9.05 11.08 -6.91
C ASP A 32 -8.75 10.52 -5.51
N THR A 33 -8.80 9.19 -5.34
CA THR A 33 -8.47 8.58 -4.05
C THR A 33 -7.05 8.94 -3.64
N SER A 34 -6.79 9.19 -2.36
CA SER A 34 -5.45 9.53 -1.85
C SER A 34 -4.47 8.36 -1.97
N ASP A 35 -3.17 8.67 -2.07
CA ASP A 35 -2.11 7.67 -2.09
C ASP A 35 -2.07 6.82 -0.81
N ASP A 36 -2.36 7.39 0.36
CA ASP A 36 -2.37 6.64 1.64
C ASP A 36 -3.43 5.53 1.62
N LYS A 37 -4.65 5.86 1.19
CA LYS A 37 -5.73 4.88 1.00
C LYS A 37 -5.37 3.81 -0.03
N PHE A 38 -4.61 4.18 -1.07
CA PHE A 38 -4.11 3.21 -2.05
C PHE A 38 -3.05 2.28 -1.48
N VAL A 39 -2.14 2.79 -0.64
CA VAL A 39 -1.13 1.96 0.04
C VAL A 39 -1.83 0.96 0.95
N MET A 40 -2.83 1.38 1.73
CA MET A 40 -3.61 0.46 2.56
C MET A 40 -4.29 -0.65 1.75
N MET A 41 -4.94 -0.29 0.63
CA MET A 41 -5.55 -1.28 -0.26
C MET A 41 -4.52 -2.22 -0.90
N TYR A 42 -3.31 -1.72 -1.18
CA TYR A 42 -2.22 -2.50 -1.77
C TYR A 42 -1.60 -3.46 -0.74
N ASP A 43 -1.45 -3.04 0.51
CA ASP A 43 -1.01 -3.91 1.61
C ASP A 43 -1.97 -5.10 1.81
N ASN A 44 -3.26 -4.91 1.49
CA ASN A 44 -4.31 -5.94 1.56
C ASN A 44 -4.56 -6.66 0.22
N LEU A 45 -3.62 -6.59 -0.73
CA LEU A 45 -3.75 -7.24 -2.02
C LEU A 45 -3.64 -8.76 -1.87
N LEU A 46 -4.61 -9.48 -2.41
CA LEU A 46 -4.62 -10.94 -2.46
C LEU A 46 -3.77 -11.45 -3.62
N GLY A 47 -2.84 -12.35 -3.29
CA GLY A 47 -2.00 -13.03 -4.26
C GLY A 47 -0.92 -12.15 -4.86
N GLU A 48 -0.54 -12.46 -6.10
CA GLU A 48 0.53 -11.74 -6.79
C GLU A 48 0.07 -10.37 -7.32
N ASP A 49 0.98 -9.41 -7.27
CA ASP A 49 0.81 -8.10 -7.88
C ASP A 49 0.73 -8.20 -9.41
N ASN A 50 -0.51 -8.18 -9.91
CA ASN A 50 -0.83 -8.23 -11.34
C ASN A 50 -1.52 -6.93 -11.82
N LEU A 51 -1.32 -5.83 -11.11
CA LEU A 51 -2.04 -4.57 -11.33
C LEU A 51 -1.90 -4.04 -12.77
N GLU A 52 -0.71 -4.09 -13.36
CA GLU A 52 -0.50 -3.67 -14.75
C GLU A 52 -1.28 -4.55 -15.74
N LYS A 53 -1.28 -5.87 -15.54
CA LYS A 53 -1.97 -6.82 -16.43
C LYS A 53 -3.48 -6.60 -16.38
N ASP A 54 -4.03 -6.45 -15.19
CA ASP A 54 -5.47 -6.28 -14.99
C ASP A 54 -5.96 -4.92 -15.50
N MET A 55 -5.17 -3.85 -15.30
CA MET A 55 -5.44 -2.53 -15.86
C MET A 55 -5.38 -2.55 -17.39
N GLU A 56 -4.37 -3.20 -17.98
CA GLU A 56 -4.28 -3.35 -19.42
C GLU A 56 -5.44 -4.17 -19.99
N TYR A 57 -5.81 -5.26 -19.32
CA TYR A 57 -6.94 -6.10 -19.73
C TYR A 57 -8.24 -5.28 -19.74
N TYR A 58 -8.55 -4.57 -18.66
CA TYR A 58 -9.75 -3.74 -18.56
C TYR A 58 -9.84 -2.70 -19.68
N TRP A 59 -8.77 -1.92 -19.90
CA TRP A 59 -8.79 -0.84 -20.89
C TRP A 59 -8.71 -1.35 -22.34
N LYS A 60 -8.07 -2.50 -22.61
CA LYS A 60 -8.09 -3.12 -23.93
C LYS A 60 -9.52 -3.47 -24.37
N GLN A 61 -10.36 -3.96 -23.46
CA GLN A 61 -11.78 -4.19 -23.75
C GLN A 61 -12.48 -2.87 -24.13
N ARG A 62 -12.22 -1.78 -23.41
CA ARG A 62 -12.79 -0.46 -23.72
C ARG A 62 -12.28 0.16 -25.04
N VAL A 63 -11.04 -0.13 -25.42
CA VAL A 63 -10.52 0.23 -26.75
C VAL A 63 -11.24 -0.59 -27.84
N ALA A 64 -11.43 -1.89 -27.64
CA ALA A 64 -12.12 -2.76 -28.60
C ALA A 64 -13.60 -2.34 -28.78
N GLU A 65 -14.24 -1.92 -27.71
CA GLU A 65 -15.60 -1.35 -27.70
C GLU A 65 -15.66 0.10 -28.24
N SER A 66 -14.53 0.67 -28.67
CA SER A 66 -14.42 2.06 -29.17
C SER A 66 -14.87 3.13 -28.16
N PHE A 67 -14.91 2.82 -26.86
CA PHE A 67 -15.18 3.81 -25.81
C PHE A 67 -14.03 4.80 -25.62
N ILE A 68 -12.81 4.36 -25.91
CA ILE A 68 -11.61 5.19 -25.88
C ILE A 68 -10.72 4.91 -27.09
N SER A 69 -9.95 5.92 -27.50
CA SER A 69 -8.94 5.76 -28.54
C SER A 69 -7.69 5.01 -28.04
N GLN A 70 -6.92 4.47 -28.97
CA GLN A 70 -5.64 3.85 -28.65
C GLN A 70 -4.63 4.86 -28.06
N GLU A 71 -4.73 6.14 -28.42
CA GLU A 71 -3.90 7.21 -27.85
C GLU A 71 -4.27 7.53 -26.40
N GLU A 72 -5.57 7.61 -26.09
CA GLU A 72 -6.05 7.77 -24.71
C GLU A 72 -5.63 6.58 -23.86
N PHE A 73 -5.73 5.35 -24.37
CA PHE A 73 -5.23 4.17 -23.67
C PHE A 73 -3.74 4.28 -23.33
N LYS A 74 -2.89 4.74 -24.26
CA LYS A 74 -1.46 4.95 -23.98
C LYS A 74 -1.23 5.96 -22.85
N LYS A 75 -2.01 7.05 -22.82
CA LYS A 75 -1.93 8.07 -21.76
C LYS A 75 -2.38 7.50 -20.40
N ILE A 76 -3.50 6.80 -20.37
CA ILE A 76 -4.03 6.13 -19.18
C ILE A 76 -3.02 5.12 -18.64
N ARG A 77 -2.52 4.21 -19.49
CA ARG A 77 -1.52 3.20 -19.13
C ARG A 77 -0.29 3.83 -18.47
N LYS A 78 0.21 4.93 -19.03
CA LYS A 78 1.37 5.65 -18.48
C LYS A 78 1.07 6.23 -17.08
N ALA A 79 -0.08 6.88 -16.90
CA ALA A 79 -0.47 7.48 -15.63
C ALA A 79 -0.65 6.42 -14.53
N PHE A 80 -1.34 5.32 -14.83
CA PHE A 80 -1.53 4.21 -13.88
C PHE A 80 -0.21 3.55 -13.51
N ASN A 81 0.67 3.26 -14.48
CA ASN A 81 1.98 2.65 -14.19
C ASN A 81 2.87 3.54 -13.31
N GLN A 82 2.84 4.86 -13.50
CA GLN A 82 3.54 5.79 -12.61
C GLN A 82 2.99 5.73 -11.19
N ARG A 83 1.66 5.62 -11.07
CA ARG A 83 0.99 5.55 -9.78
C ARG A 83 1.28 4.24 -9.04
N PHE A 84 1.22 3.09 -9.73
CA PHE A 84 1.59 1.78 -9.17
C PHE A 84 3.03 1.77 -8.65
N LYS A 85 3.98 2.32 -9.41
CA LYS A 85 5.36 2.48 -8.95
C LYS A 85 5.48 3.32 -7.68
N LYS A 86 4.69 4.39 -7.55
CA LYS A 86 4.69 5.24 -6.35
C LYS A 86 4.17 4.48 -5.14
N ILE A 87 3.07 3.74 -5.29
CA ILE A 87 2.44 2.96 -4.21
C ILE A 87 3.38 1.87 -3.70
N ARG A 88 4.00 1.09 -4.60
CA ARG A 88 4.98 0.06 -4.21
C ARG A 88 6.12 0.62 -3.38
N LYS A 89 6.63 1.80 -3.77
CA LYS A 89 7.69 2.48 -3.01
C LYS A 89 7.22 2.93 -1.64
N LEU A 90 6.00 3.46 -1.54
CA LEU A 90 5.43 3.89 -0.26
C LEU A 90 5.15 2.70 0.66
N ALA A 91 4.61 1.60 0.13
CA ALA A 91 4.38 0.36 0.86
C ALA A 91 5.70 -0.24 1.39
N GLN A 92 6.74 -0.30 0.54
CA GLN A 92 8.06 -0.76 0.98
C GLN A 92 8.64 0.12 2.08
N ALA A 93 8.60 1.45 1.91
CA ALA A 93 9.11 2.38 2.93
C ALA A 93 8.37 2.25 4.27
N LYS A 94 7.06 1.98 4.23
CA LYS A 94 6.26 1.72 5.43
C LYS A 94 6.71 0.44 6.14
N ASN A 95 6.92 -0.65 5.40
CA ASN A 95 7.43 -1.91 5.96
C ASN A 95 8.84 -1.76 6.55
N ASP A 96 9.74 -1.05 5.87
CA ASP A 96 11.09 -0.79 6.37
C ASP A 96 11.07 -0.01 7.69
N ILE A 97 10.16 0.97 7.84
CA ILE A 97 9.96 1.72 9.08
C ILE A 97 9.41 0.81 10.20
N ASP A 98 8.39 0.00 9.90
CA ASP A 98 7.81 -0.92 10.88
C ASP A 98 8.84 -1.95 11.39
N ASP A 99 9.74 -2.42 10.52
CA ASP A 99 10.82 -3.32 10.88
C ASP A 99 11.87 -2.63 11.77
N ILE A 100 12.23 -1.37 11.49
CA ILE A 100 13.11 -0.58 12.36
C ILE A 100 12.46 -0.37 13.74
N VAL A 101 11.16 -0.06 13.80
CA VAL A 101 10.44 0.15 15.06
C VAL A 101 10.39 -1.15 15.87
N LYS A 102 10.07 -2.28 15.25
CA LYS A 102 10.11 -3.59 15.90
C LYS A 102 11.50 -3.91 16.43
N TRP A 103 12.55 -3.69 15.63
CA TRP A 103 13.93 -3.89 16.06
C TRP A 103 14.27 -3.03 17.28
N ALA A 104 13.91 -1.75 17.26
CA ALA A 104 14.16 -0.83 18.38
C ALA A 104 13.45 -1.30 19.67
N LEU A 105 12.20 -1.74 19.58
CA LEU A 105 11.46 -2.29 20.73
C LEU A 105 12.14 -3.54 21.29
N THR A 106 12.53 -4.49 20.44
CA THR A 106 13.17 -5.74 20.89
C THR A 106 14.55 -5.53 21.52
N ASN A 107 15.28 -4.48 21.13
CA ASN A 107 16.59 -4.18 21.72
C ASN A 107 16.51 -3.30 22.97
N THR A 108 15.43 -2.52 23.14
CA THR A 108 15.24 -1.72 24.36
C THR A 108 14.78 -2.58 25.55
N ASP A 109 14.08 -3.69 25.30
CA ASP A 109 13.70 -4.65 26.36
C ASP A 109 14.88 -5.49 26.88
N ASN A 110 15.98 -5.60 26.12
CA ASN A 110 17.18 -6.35 26.52
C ASN A 110 18.10 -5.55 27.46
N ASP A 111 17.94 -4.23 27.57
CA ASP A 111 18.83 -3.35 28.35
C ASP A 111 18.37 -3.11 29.80
N ARG A 112 17.27 -3.74 30.23
CA ARG A 112 16.74 -3.63 31.62
C ARG A 112 17.25 -4.69 32.59
N THR A 113 18.20 -5.54 32.19
CA THR A 113 18.63 -6.69 33.01
C THR A 113 20.12 -6.74 33.30
N THR A 114 20.77 -5.61 33.58
CA THR A 114 22.16 -5.65 34.11
C THR A 114 22.53 -4.57 35.14
N ASP A 115 21.58 -4.04 35.92
CA ASP A 115 21.93 -3.06 36.98
C ASP A 115 21.64 -3.53 38.41
N GLU A 116 21.15 -4.77 38.62
CA GLU A 116 20.75 -5.23 39.97
C GLU A 116 21.59 -6.38 40.55
N GLN A 117 22.79 -6.65 40.03
CA GLN A 117 23.70 -7.68 40.58
C GLN A 117 25.06 -7.15 41.08
N ILE A 118 25.42 -5.88 40.84
CA ILE A 118 26.72 -5.34 41.29
C ILE A 118 26.71 -4.87 42.76
N SER A 119 25.54 -4.78 43.41
CA SER A 119 25.42 -4.27 44.78
C SER A 119 25.51 -5.32 45.90
N LYS A 120 25.51 -6.63 45.60
CA LYS A 120 25.54 -7.69 46.64
C LYS A 120 26.91 -8.29 46.96
N GLU A 121 27.94 -8.05 46.15
CA GLU A 121 29.25 -8.69 46.37
C GLU A 121 30.20 -7.90 47.29
N LYS A 122 29.88 -6.65 47.66
CA LYS A 122 30.72 -5.83 48.57
C LYS A 122 30.42 -5.97 50.07
N SER A 123 29.45 -6.78 50.48
CA SER A 123 29.06 -6.88 51.90
C SER A 123 29.60 -8.11 52.65
N ASN A 124 30.30 -9.03 51.99
CA ASN A 124 30.84 -10.25 52.62
C ASN A 124 32.37 -10.27 52.77
N SER A 125 32.97 -9.10 53.03
CA SER A 125 34.37 -9.04 53.45
C SER A 125 34.50 -8.15 54.69
N ARG A 126 34.14 -8.72 55.85
CA ARG A 126 34.62 -8.31 57.17
C ARG A 126 34.70 -9.54 58.07
#